data_AF-A0A534XSU0-F1
#
_entry.id   AF-A0A534XSU0-F1
#
_cell.length_a   1.000
_cell.length_b   1.000
_cell.length_c   1.000
_cell.angle_alpha   90.00
_cell.angle_beta   90.00
_cell.angle_gamma   90.00
#
_symmetry.space_group_name_H-M   'P 1'
#
loop_
_entity.id
_entity.type
_entity.pdbx_description
1 polymer ?
#
loop_
_entity_poly.entity_id
_entity_poly.type
_entity_poly.pdbx_seq_one_letter_code
_entity_poly.pdbx_strand_id
1 'polypeptide(L)'
;CEGKQIVSVLLQDGREILGKVKTRDTWIDIATVEVIASNVKPLRVGDALSLKPGARLAVVGSPKGFDFTVHEGTVSYVGRNLHGVGYLQFSAAVNPGNSGGPILDTTGAVVGIVTLKQMDAEGIAFALPLWYARPPEAAEAQGRWQAFLDKIRDEDADERHKMVASLERPLLLSLRTGQNGEIGALLAQMRNERPLGGRIELKVTQGTSGCLARGMVSTWLPLDEILKNAGERPREAEWLLRSGEAKNLYYTVADMDFTGCQLGDAPAQVSYDGGKPLVVPGARLKAAMASRNPWSTR
;
A
#
# COMPACT_ATOMS: atom_id res chain seq x y z
N CYS A 1 6.95 24.07 3.90
CA CYS A 1 7.07 24.41 5.33
C CYS A 1 5.88 23.83 6.07
N GLU A 2 6.09 22.90 7.00
CA GLU A 2 5.04 22.46 7.93
C GLU A 2 4.51 23.65 8.76
N GLY A 3 3.21 23.70 9.04
CA GLY A 3 2.57 24.70 9.90
C GLY A 3 2.26 26.08 9.28
N LYS A 4 2.51 26.28 7.98
CA LYS A 4 2.15 27.53 7.25
C LYS A 4 1.04 27.37 6.20
N GLN A 5 0.48 26.17 6.07
CA GLN A 5 -0.56 25.92 5.09
C GLN A 5 -1.91 26.39 5.65
N ILE A 6 -2.54 27.29 4.90
CA ILE A 6 -3.90 27.76 5.16
C ILE A 6 -4.84 27.00 4.22
N VAL A 7 -5.95 26.54 4.75
CA VAL A 7 -7.02 25.86 4.02
C VAL A 7 -8.33 26.62 4.21
N SER A 8 -9.21 26.56 3.24
CA SER A 8 -10.60 26.99 3.43
C SER A 8 -11.40 25.87 4.10
N VAL A 9 -12.25 26.23 5.05
CA VAL A 9 -13.16 25.32 5.76
C VAL A 9 -14.58 25.84 5.61
N LEU A 10 -15.44 25.05 4.97
CA LEU A 10 -16.87 25.32 4.85
C LEU A 10 -17.61 24.66 6.01
N LEU A 11 -18.31 25.46 6.82
CA LEU A 11 -19.14 24.99 7.92
C LEU A 11 -20.54 24.60 7.43
N GLN A 12 -21.27 23.84 8.26
CA GLN A 12 -22.64 23.40 7.97
C GLN A 12 -23.65 24.55 7.80
N ASP A 13 -23.38 25.70 8.41
CA ASP A 13 -24.20 26.90 8.27
C ASP A 13 -23.83 27.75 7.03
N GLY A 14 -22.95 27.23 6.16
CA GLY A 14 -22.51 27.87 4.93
C GLY A 14 -21.39 28.90 5.12
N ARG A 15 -20.92 29.15 6.35
CA ARG A 15 -19.78 30.04 6.58
C ARG A 15 -18.50 29.40 6.05
N GLU A 16 -17.76 30.16 5.27
CA GLU A 16 -16.40 29.83 4.86
C GLU A 16 -15.40 30.54 5.78
N ILE A 17 -14.47 29.77 6.38
CA ILE A 17 -13.47 30.29 7.31
C ILE A 17 -12.08 29.77 6.96
N LEU A 18 -11.05 30.51 7.38
CA LEU A 18 -9.68 30.08 7.21
C LEU A 18 -9.28 29.13 8.35
N GLY A 19 -8.74 27.98 7.96
CA GLY A 19 -8.12 27.00 8.85
C GLY A 19 -6.61 26.97 8.70
N LYS A 20 -5.89 26.90 9.81
CA LYS A 20 -4.44 26.71 9.85
C LYS A 20 -4.14 25.23 10.09
N VAL A 21 -3.41 24.60 9.18
CA VAL A 21 -2.92 23.23 9.39
C VAL A 21 -1.89 23.24 10.54
N LYS A 22 -2.17 22.52 11.62
CA LYS A 22 -1.33 22.48 12.84
C LYS A 22 -0.38 21.32 12.85
N THR A 23 -0.91 20.12 12.60
CA THR A 23 -0.12 18.89 12.50
C THR A 23 -0.55 18.12 11.27
N ARG A 24 0.38 17.33 10.75
CA ARG A 24 0.14 16.35 9.70
C ARG A 24 0.97 15.12 10.05
N ASP A 25 0.34 13.96 10.07
CA ASP A 25 1.04 12.69 10.07
C ASP A 25 0.74 12.02 8.74
N THR A 26 1.76 11.94 7.88
CA THR A 26 1.66 11.38 6.54
C THR A 26 1.48 9.88 6.54
N TRP A 27 1.84 9.21 7.63
CA TRP A 27 1.81 7.76 7.73
C TRP A 27 0.40 7.22 7.91
N ILE A 28 -0.30 7.77 8.90
CA ILE A 28 -1.69 7.43 9.19
C ILE A 28 -2.69 8.33 8.42
N ASP A 29 -2.16 9.23 7.59
CA ASP A 29 -2.92 10.14 6.72
C ASP A 29 -3.95 10.98 7.49
N ILE A 30 -3.44 11.69 8.50
CA ILE A 30 -4.25 12.60 9.31
C ILE A 30 -3.62 13.98 9.38
N ALA A 31 -4.47 15.00 9.45
CA ALA A 31 -4.07 16.36 9.75
C ALA A 31 -5.02 16.99 10.77
N THR A 32 -4.50 17.89 11.58
CA THR A 32 -5.32 18.76 12.45
C THR A 32 -5.36 20.15 11.87
N VAL A 33 -6.56 20.74 11.83
CA VAL A 33 -6.78 22.09 11.33
C VAL A 33 -7.37 22.92 12.46
N GLU A 34 -6.70 24.01 12.82
CA GLU A 34 -7.19 24.97 13.80
C GLU A 34 -7.97 26.06 13.08
N VAL A 35 -9.18 26.31 13.54
CA VAL A 35 -10.08 27.35 13.03
C VAL A 35 -10.53 28.26 14.16
N ILE A 36 -10.74 29.54 13.86
CA ILE A 36 -11.36 30.48 14.79
C ILE A 36 -12.80 30.69 14.34
N ALA A 37 -13.75 30.07 15.05
CA ALA A 37 -15.17 30.17 14.74
C ALA A 37 -16.02 30.16 16.01
N SER A 38 -17.12 30.92 15.99
CA SER A 38 -18.17 30.87 17.01
C SER A 38 -19.30 29.91 16.59
N ASN A 39 -20.06 29.42 17.58
CA ASN A 39 -21.25 28.57 17.39
C ASN A 39 -20.99 27.24 16.65
N VAL A 40 -19.78 26.68 16.77
CA VAL A 40 -19.46 25.35 16.24
C VAL A 40 -19.59 24.33 17.37
N LYS A 41 -20.54 23.39 17.25
CA LYS A 41 -20.72 22.33 18.24
C LYS A 41 -19.75 21.17 17.95
N PRO A 42 -18.86 20.80 18.90
CA PRO A 42 -17.99 19.66 18.70
C PRO A 42 -18.80 18.37 18.66
N LEU A 43 -18.40 17.45 17.80
CA LEU A 43 -18.93 16.09 17.82
C LEU A 43 -18.42 15.35 19.06
N ARG A 44 -19.26 14.47 19.62
CA ARG A 44 -18.85 13.59 20.71
C ARG A 44 -17.83 12.58 20.18
N VAL A 45 -16.82 12.28 20.98
CA VAL A 45 -15.85 11.21 20.67
C VAL A 45 -16.44 9.89 21.14
N GLY A 46 -16.53 8.93 20.23
CA GLY A 46 -16.96 7.56 20.49
C GLY A 46 -15.78 6.62 20.72
N ASP A 47 -16.10 5.35 20.90
CA ASP A 47 -15.14 4.27 21.09
C ASP A 47 -15.25 3.25 19.96
N ALA A 48 -14.33 3.33 19.00
CA ALA A 48 -14.28 2.38 17.88
C ALA A 48 -14.02 0.93 18.32
N LEU A 49 -13.34 0.72 19.44
CA LEU A 49 -12.99 -0.62 19.93
C LEU A 49 -14.18 -1.31 20.61
N SER A 50 -15.20 -0.56 21.01
CA SER A 50 -16.45 -1.09 21.55
C SER A 50 -17.38 -1.65 20.46
N LEU A 51 -17.13 -1.28 19.19
CA LEU A 51 -17.92 -1.72 18.07
C LEU A 51 -17.72 -3.21 17.78
N LYS A 52 -18.74 -3.83 17.20
CA LYS A 52 -18.72 -5.23 16.77
C LYS A 52 -19.05 -5.33 15.29
N PRO A 53 -18.53 -6.33 14.56
CA PRO A 53 -18.98 -6.61 13.20
C PRO A 53 -20.52 -6.68 13.14
N GLY A 54 -21.11 -6.03 12.14
CA GLY A 54 -22.55 -5.86 11.98
C GLY A 54 -23.14 -4.61 12.66
N ALA A 55 -22.40 -3.92 13.54
CA ALA A 55 -22.86 -2.66 14.13
C ALA A 55 -23.11 -1.61 13.04
N ARG A 56 -24.24 -0.91 13.11
CA ARG A 56 -24.61 0.15 12.16
C ARG A 56 -23.75 1.39 12.39
N LEU A 57 -23.41 2.06 11.30
CA LEU A 57 -22.70 3.33 11.29
C LEU A 57 -23.22 4.23 10.18
N ALA A 58 -22.93 5.53 10.31
CA ALA A 58 -23.17 6.52 9.28
C ALA A 58 -21.86 7.19 8.89
N VAL A 59 -21.60 7.30 7.60
CA VAL A 59 -20.51 8.08 7.02
C VAL A 59 -21.07 9.40 6.54
N VAL A 60 -20.45 10.50 6.96
CA VAL A 60 -20.85 11.85 6.54
C VAL A 60 -19.71 12.49 5.77
N GLY A 61 -20.00 13.07 4.61
CA GLY A 61 -19.00 13.75 3.78
C GLY A 61 -19.60 14.64 2.71
N SER A 62 -18.76 15.13 1.81
CA SER A 62 -19.15 15.96 0.66
C SER A 62 -18.72 15.30 -0.66
N PRO A 63 -19.21 14.09 -0.99
CA PRO A 63 -18.80 13.37 -2.19
C PRO A 63 -19.14 14.17 -3.45
N LYS A 64 -18.15 14.38 -4.33
CA LYS A 64 -18.30 15.19 -5.57
C LYS A 64 -18.87 16.62 -5.35
N GLY A 65 -18.72 17.19 -4.16
CA GLY A 65 -19.26 18.51 -3.82
C GLY A 65 -20.74 18.53 -3.43
N PHE A 66 -21.37 17.36 -3.24
CA PHE A 66 -22.69 17.27 -2.62
C PHE A 66 -22.56 17.29 -1.11
N ASP A 67 -22.60 18.49 -0.55
CA ASP A 67 -22.34 18.70 0.88
C ASP A 67 -23.27 17.92 1.80
N PHE A 68 -22.71 17.40 2.89
CA PHE A 68 -23.42 16.68 3.96
C PHE A 68 -24.18 15.43 3.51
N THR A 69 -23.65 14.72 2.51
CA THR A 69 -24.17 13.40 2.12
C THR A 69 -23.95 12.40 3.24
N VAL A 70 -25.00 11.63 3.55
CA VAL A 70 -24.96 10.56 4.54
C VAL A 70 -25.06 9.20 3.83
N HIS A 71 -24.11 8.32 4.12
CA HIS A 71 -24.15 6.92 3.69
C HIS A 71 -24.21 6.00 4.91
N GLU A 72 -25.20 5.13 4.95
CA GLU A 72 -25.28 4.10 5.98
C GLU A 72 -24.41 2.88 5.62
N GLY A 73 -23.87 2.22 6.62
CA GLY A 73 -23.24 0.90 6.46
C GLY A 73 -23.08 0.18 7.78
N THR A 74 -22.28 -0.87 7.76
CA THR A 74 -21.98 -1.66 8.96
C THR A 74 -20.48 -1.81 9.17
N VAL A 75 -20.09 -2.01 10.42
CA VAL A 75 -18.74 -2.44 10.77
C VAL A 75 -18.50 -3.84 10.21
N SER A 76 -17.43 -4.02 9.45
CA SER A 76 -17.01 -5.33 8.94
C SER A 76 -15.93 -5.95 9.82
N TYR A 77 -15.02 -5.15 10.36
CA TYR A 77 -13.92 -5.61 11.22
C TYR A 77 -13.36 -4.46 12.06
N VAL A 78 -12.92 -4.73 13.29
CA VAL A 78 -12.28 -3.75 14.18
C VAL A 78 -10.80 -4.11 14.33
N GLY A 79 -9.90 -3.18 14.01
CA GLY A 79 -8.47 -3.38 14.15
C GLY A 79 -7.84 -4.19 13.03
N ARG A 80 -8.25 -3.94 11.78
CA ARG A 80 -7.57 -4.51 10.63
C ARG A 80 -6.19 -3.87 10.55
N ASN A 81 -5.13 -4.63 10.81
CA ASN A 81 -3.78 -4.19 10.53
C ASN A 81 -3.62 -3.97 9.02
N LEU A 82 -3.25 -2.75 8.63
CA LEU A 82 -2.76 -2.44 7.30
C LEU A 82 -1.46 -1.67 7.48
N HIS A 83 -0.36 -2.34 7.20
CA HIS A 83 0.98 -1.76 7.29
C HIS A 83 1.27 -1.16 8.67
N GLY A 84 1.00 -1.85 9.78
CA GLY A 84 1.30 -1.35 11.13
C GLY A 84 0.33 -0.31 11.70
N VAL A 85 -0.82 -0.12 11.05
CA VAL A 85 -1.89 0.77 11.51
C VAL A 85 -3.20 0.00 11.59
N GLY A 86 -3.90 0.10 12.71
CA GLY A 86 -5.14 -0.61 12.95
C GLY A 86 -6.36 0.20 12.50
N TYR A 87 -7.05 -0.28 11.47
CA TYR A 87 -8.22 0.40 10.92
C TYR A 87 -9.54 -0.24 11.35
N LEU A 88 -10.59 0.58 11.38
CA LEU A 88 -11.98 0.11 11.35
C LEU A 88 -12.35 -0.17 9.88
N GLN A 89 -12.69 -1.42 9.56
CA GLN A 89 -13.22 -1.78 8.25
C GLN A 89 -14.74 -1.68 8.26
N PHE A 90 -15.35 -1.13 7.21
CA PHE A 90 -16.79 -0.95 7.09
C PHE A 90 -17.30 -1.06 5.65
N SER A 91 -18.63 -1.17 5.51
CA SER A 91 -19.34 -1.53 4.27
C SER A 91 -20.23 -0.43 3.67
N ALA A 92 -20.00 0.84 4.02
CA ALA A 92 -20.77 1.96 3.47
C ALA A 92 -20.21 2.41 2.11
N ALA A 93 -21.04 3.06 1.31
CA ALA A 93 -20.60 3.68 0.06
C ALA A 93 -19.58 4.80 0.36
N VAL A 94 -18.36 4.63 -0.18
CA VAL A 94 -17.29 5.62 -0.09
C VAL A 94 -16.89 6.06 -1.49
N ASN A 95 -16.85 7.38 -1.69
CA ASN A 95 -16.45 8.03 -2.93
C ASN A 95 -15.50 9.19 -2.62
N PRO A 96 -14.73 9.71 -3.60
CA PRO A 96 -13.97 10.94 -3.43
C PRO A 96 -14.84 12.07 -2.87
N GLY A 97 -14.40 12.66 -1.75
CA GLY A 97 -15.13 13.64 -0.95
C GLY A 97 -15.69 13.11 0.38
N ASN A 98 -15.68 11.79 0.61
CA ASN A 98 -15.91 11.21 1.94
C ASN A 98 -14.61 11.14 2.78
N SER A 99 -13.44 11.09 2.13
CA SER A 99 -12.14 11.09 2.82
C SER A 99 -11.99 12.30 3.73
N GLY A 100 -11.58 12.07 4.99
CA GLY A 100 -11.52 13.09 6.04
C GLY A 100 -12.85 13.30 6.78
N GLY A 101 -13.97 12.77 6.26
CA GLY A 101 -15.28 12.82 6.90
C GLY A 101 -15.40 11.85 8.10
N PRO A 102 -16.26 12.16 9.08
CA PRO A 102 -16.45 11.32 10.24
C PRO A 102 -17.27 10.07 9.94
N ILE A 103 -16.95 9.00 10.67
CA ILE A 103 -17.85 7.85 10.87
C ILE A 103 -18.50 7.98 12.24
N LEU A 104 -19.84 7.90 12.25
CA LEU A 104 -20.67 8.03 13.43
C LEU A 104 -21.26 6.67 13.82
N ASP A 105 -21.26 6.37 15.12
CA ASP A 105 -22.04 5.27 15.67
C ASP A 105 -23.54 5.64 15.80
N THR A 106 -24.36 4.70 16.27
CA THR A 106 -25.80 4.90 16.44
C THR A 106 -26.17 5.95 17.49
N THR A 107 -25.22 6.40 18.31
CA THR A 107 -25.40 7.49 19.28
C THR A 107 -25.03 8.86 18.71
N GLY A 108 -24.50 8.89 17.48
CA GLY A 108 -23.98 10.09 16.82
C GLY A 108 -22.57 10.49 17.29
N ALA A 109 -21.85 9.59 17.97
CA ALA A 109 -20.46 9.84 18.36
C ALA A 109 -19.49 9.41 17.25
N VAL A 110 -18.42 10.18 17.07
CA VAL A 110 -17.38 9.92 16.05
C VAL A 110 -16.47 8.81 16.53
N VAL A 111 -16.46 7.71 15.79
CA VAL A 111 -15.61 6.54 16.07
C VAL A 111 -14.38 6.51 15.17
N GLY A 112 -14.42 7.14 14.00
CA GLY A 112 -13.27 7.19 13.10
C GLY A 112 -13.39 8.24 12.00
N ILE A 113 -12.35 8.32 11.19
CA ILE A 113 -12.21 9.22 10.04
C ILE A 113 -12.03 8.37 8.80
N VAL A 114 -12.84 8.58 7.76
CA VAL A 114 -12.71 7.84 6.49
C VAL A 114 -11.36 8.15 5.85
N THR A 115 -10.59 7.11 5.54
CA THR A 115 -9.21 7.27 5.02
C THR A 115 -9.05 6.55 3.68
N LEU A 116 -9.45 5.27 3.60
CA LEU A 116 -9.15 4.41 2.44
C LEU A 116 -10.41 3.72 1.91
N LYS A 117 -10.39 3.40 0.61
CA LYS A 117 -11.32 2.47 -0.04
C LYS A 117 -10.50 1.47 -0.87
N GLN A 118 -10.89 0.21 -0.81
CA GLN A 118 -10.37 -0.79 -1.73
C GLN A 118 -11.00 -0.55 -3.12
N MET A 119 -10.20 -0.14 -4.10
CA MET A 119 -10.72 0.34 -5.39
C MET A 119 -11.31 -0.76 -6.28
N ASP A 120 -10.82 -1.99 -6.15
CA ASP A 120 -11.26 -3.17 -6.89
C ASP A 120 -12.34 -3.99 -6.16
N ALA A 121 -12.80 -3.53 -4.99
CA ALA A 121 -13.85 -4.20 -4.22
C ALA A 121 -14.85 -3.20 -3.64
N GLU A 122 -16.12 -3.36 -3.99
CA GLU A 122 -17.19 -2.59 -3.36
C GLU A 122 -17.47 -3.09 -1.94
N GLY A 123 -17.87 -2.17 -1.06
CA GLY A 123 -18.18 -2.49 0.34
C GLY A 123 -16.95 -2.79 1.22
N ILE A 124 -15.74 -2.47 0.77
CA ILE A 124 -14.52 -2.55 1.57
C ILE A 124 -13.91 -1.15 1.69
N ALA A 125 -14.17 -0.50 2.82
CA ALA A 125 -13.59 0.79 3.17
C ALA A 125 -12.98 0.77 4.58
N PHE A 126 -12.08 1.70 4.84
CA PHE A 126 -11.34 1.78 6.09
C PHE A 126 -11.36 3.19 6.66
N ALA A 127 -11.54 3.24 7.98
CA ALA A 127 -11.44 4.46 8.77
C ALA A 127 -10.38 4.33 9.85
N LEU A 128 -9.62 5.40 10.03
CA LEU A 128 -8.70 5.54 11.13
C LEU A 128 -9.50 5.80 12.42
N PRO A 129 -9.37 4.98 13.48
CA PRO A 129 -9.98 5.28 14.77
C PRO A 129 -9.61 6.68 15.25
N LEU A 130 -10.58 7.46 15.73
CA LEU A 130 -10.32 8.85 16.15
C LEU A 130 -9.30 8.94 17.30
N TRP A 131 -9.14 7.86 18.06
CA TRP A 131 -8.16 7.76 19.16
C TRP A 131 -6.70 7.85 18.74
N TYR A 132 -6.36 7.63 17.45
CA TYR A 132 -5.04 7.99 16.94
C TYR A 132 -4.77 9.50 17.02
N ALA A 133 -5.79 10.32 16.76
CA ALA A 133 -5.69 11.78 16.80
C ALA A 133 -5.94 12.35 18.20
N ARG A 134 -6.86 11.72 18.93
CA ARG A 134 -7.32 12.14 20.25
C ARG A 134 -7.46 10.92 21.16
N PRO A 135 -6.37 10.47 21.80
CA PRO A 135 -6.40 9.34 22.72
C PRO A 135 -7.46 9.51 23.81
N PRO A 136 -8.03 8.41 24.33
CA PRO A 136 -9.06 8.50 25.36
C PRO A 136 -8.49 9.03 26.68
N GLU A 137 -9.30 9.78 27.42
CA GLU A 137 -8.91 10.37 28.72
C GLU A 137 -9.10 9.38 29.88
N ALA A 138 -10.09 8.50 29.81
CA ALA A 138 -10.39 7.54 30.87
C ALA A 138 -9.37 6.40 30.91
N ALA A 139 -8.86 6.06 32.11
CA ALA A 139 -7.80 5.07 32.30
C ALA A 139 -8.13 3.67 31.72
N GLU A 140 -9.37 3.21 31.87
CA GLU A 140 -9.78 1.92 31.30
C GLU A 140 -9.72 1.93 29.77
N ALA A 141 -10.18 3.03 29.15
CA ALA A 141 -10.13 3.20 27.71
C ALA A 141 -8.68 3.35 27.21
N GLN A 142 -7.79 3.99 27.98
CA GLN A 142 -6.36 4.05 27.70
C GLN A 142 -5.73 2.65 27.72
N GLY A 143 -6.06 1.81 28.70
CA GLY A 143 -5.60 0.43 28.77
C GLY A 143 -6.04 -0.39 27.55
N ARG A 144 -7.31 -0.28 27.14
CA ARG A 144 -7.81 -0.93 25.91
C ARG A 144 -7.14 -0.41 24.65
N TRP A 145 -6.91 0.91 24.58
CA TRP A 145 -6.21 1.52 23.46
C TRP A 145 -4.77 1.05 23.34
N GLN A 146 -4.05 0.96 24.46
CA GLN A 146 -2.69 0.44 24.48
C GLN A 146 -2.65 -1.03 24.05
N ALA A 147 -3.53 -1.87 24.60
CA ALA A 147 -3.64 -3.28 24.21
C ALA A 147 -3.96 -3.45 22.72
N PHE A 148 -4.79 -2.57 22.16
CA PHE A 148 -5.06 -2.54 20.73
C PHE A 148 -3.80 -2.21 19.93
N LEU A 149 -3.05 -1.17 20.31
CA LEU A 149 -1.82 -0.79 19.62
C LEU A 149 -0.76 -1.88 19.70
N ASP A 150 -0.62 -2.53 20.85
CA ASP A 150 0.31 -3.65 21.04
C ASP A 150 -0.06 -4.83 20.14
N LYS A 151 -1.36 -5.18 20.07
CA LYS A 151 -1.86 -6.21 19.14
C LYS A 151 -1.51 -5.89 17.68
N ILE A 152 -1.75 -4.65 17.24
CA ILE A 152 -1.43 -4.23 15.86
C ILE A 152 0.07 -4.32 15.61
N ARG A 153 0.91 -3.93 16.57
CA ARG A 153 2.36 -4.02 16.47
C ARG A 153 2.83 -5.47 16.31
N ASP A 154 2.21 -6.40 17.05
CA ASP A 154 2.55 -7.82 16.98
C ASP A 154 2.09 -8.43 15.64
N GLU A 155 0.87 -8.13 15.18
CA GLU A 155 0.37 -8.55 13.85
C GLU A 155 1.26 -8.02 12.72
N ASP A 156 1.69 -6.77 12.81
CA ASP A 156 2.58 -6.10 11.87
C ASP A 156 3.99 -6.72 11.87
N ALA A 157 4.52 -7.07 13.05
CA ALA A 157 5.79 -7.80 13.15
C ALA A 157 5.72 -9.18 12.48
N ASP A 158 4.63 -9.92 12.68
CA ASP A 158 4.39 -11.21 12.04
C ASP A 158 4.27 -11.10 10.52
N GLU A 159 3.56 -10.09 10.02
CA GLU A 159 3.42 -9.81 8.58
C GLU A 159 4.78 -9.46 7.95
N ARG A 160 5.56 -8.61 8.61
CA ARG A 160 6.93 -8.31 8.17
C ARG A 160 7.80 -9.55 8.16
N HIS A 161 7.77 -10.36 9.22
CA HIS A 161 8.58 -11.57 9.28
C HIS A 161 8.26 -12.54 8.14
N LYS A 162 6.97 -12.73 7.81
CA LYS A 162 6.53 -13.55 6.66
C LYS A 162 7.01 -12.97 5.33
N MET A 163 6.89 -11.65 5.16
CA MET A 163 7.39 -10.97 3.96
C MET A 163 8.91 -11.15 3.83
N VAL A 164 9.63 -10.93 4.92
CA VAL A 164 11.09 -11.06 5.00
C VAL A 164 11.54 -12.46 4.62
N ALA A 165 10.92 -13.48 5.24
CA ALA A 165 11.19 -14.88 4.93
C ALA A 165 10.92 -15.22 3.45
N SER A 166 9.89 -14.61 2.84
CA SER A 166 9.59 -14.80 1.42
C SER A 166 10.66 -14.22 0.47
N LEU A 167 11.47 -13.28 0.97
CA LEU A 167 12.53 -12.56 0.23
C LEU A 167 13.94 -13.13 0.47
N GLU A 168 14.08 -14.17 1.31
CA GLU A 168 15.35 -14.89 1.48
C GLU A 168 15.82 -15.53 0.17
N ARG A 169 14.87 -15.97 -0.66
CA ARG A 169 15.13 -16.39 -2.03
C ARG A 169 14.93 -15.21 -2.98
N PRO A 170 15.78 -15.07 -4.01
CA PRO A 170 15.56 -14.04 -5.01
C PRO A 170 14.20 -14.17 -5.69
N LEU A 171 13.47 -13.08 -5.76
CA LEU A 171 12.17 -12.98 -6.42
C LEU A 171 12.32 -12.40 -7.82
N LEU A 172 11.73 -13.08 -8.79
CA LEU A 172 11.43 -12.49 -10.09
C LEU A 172 10.12 -11.70 -9.95
N LEU A 173 10.23 -10.37 -9.85
CA LEU A 173 9.09 -9.49 -9.64
C LEU A 173 8.31 -9.25 -10.94
N SER A 174 9.03 -9.01 -12.04
CA SER A 174 8.41 -8.85 -13.35
C SER A 174 9.38 -9.11 -14.49
N LEU A 175 8.82 -9.47 -15.65
CA LEU A 175 9.54 -9.44 -16.93
C LEU A 175 8.94 -8.34 -17.78
N ARG A 176 9.73 -7.35 -18.17
CA ARG A 176 9.30 -6.23 -19.02
C ARG A 176 9.96 -6.34 -20.38
N THR A 177 9.22 -5.97 -21.42
CA THR A 177 9.76 -5.88 -22.77
C THR A 177 10.13 -4.42 -23.01
N GLY A 178 11.40 -4.15 -23.30
CA GLY A 178 11.90 -2.83 -23.68
C GLY A 178 11.49 -2.45 -25.09
N GLN A 179 11.81 -1.22 -25.49
CA GLN A 179 11.39 -0.66 -26.77
C GLN A 179 12.04 -1.36 -27.97
N ASN A 180 13.24 -1.92 -27.80
CA ASN A 180 13.93 -2.67 -28.85
C ASN A 180 13.69 -4.18 -28.73
N GLY A 181 12.72 -4.59 -27.91
CA GLY A 181 12.35 -5.98 -27.72
C GLY A 181 13.22 -6.75 -26.74
N GLU A 182 14.19 -6.11 -26.06
CA GLU A 182 14.88 -6.74 -24.93
C GLU A 182 13.90 -7.15 -23.84
N ILE A 183 14.13 -8.30 -23.20
CA ILE A 183 13.35 -8.73 -22.04
C ILE A 183 14.17 -8.45 -20.80
N GLY A 184 13.78 -7.44 -20.03
CA GLY A 184 14.38 -7.12 -18.73
C GLY A 184 13.69 -7.90 -17.61
N ALA A 185 14.46 -8.60 -16.80
CA ALA A 185 14.01 -9.23 -15.56
C ALA A 185 14.26 -8.31 -14.38
N LEU A 186 13.19 -7.84 -13.74
CA LEU A 186 13.25 -7.13 -12.47
C LEU A 186 13.32 -8.17 -11.35
N LEU A 187 14.45 -8.20 -10.65
CA LEU A 187 14.71 -9.12 -9.56
C LEU A 187 14.85 -8.35 -8.25
N ALA A 188 14.43 -8.96 -7.14
CA ALA A 188 14.68 -8.45 -5.80
C ALA A 188 15.11 -9.57 -4.87
N GLN A 189 15.96 -9.27 -3.89
CA GLN A 189 16.36 -10.22 -2.86
C GLN A 189 16.78 -9.49 -1.59
N MET A 190 16.58 -10.12 -0.44
CA MET A 190 17.15 -9.61 0.80
C MET A 190 18.50 -10.23 1.12
N ARG A 191 19.46 -9.37 1.49
CA ARG A 191 20.80 -9.75 1.92
C ARG A 191 21.31 -8.75 2.96
N ASN A 192 22.12 -9.22 3.89
CA ASN A 192 22.80 -8.33 4.86
C ASN A 192 23.90 -7.49 4.19
N GLU A 193 24.44 -7.98 3.08
CA GLU A 193 25.46 -7.31 2.27
C GLU A 193 24.99 -7.21 0.83
N ARG A 194 25.48 -6.21 0.09
CA ARG A 194 25.12 -6.03 -1.32
C ARG A 194 25.49 -7.29 -2.11
N PRO A 195 24.52 -7.93 -2.80
CA PRO A 195 24.83 -9.10 -3.61
C PRO A 195 25.80 -8.74 -4.74
N LEU A 196 26.67 -9.69 -5.09
CA LEU A 196 27.58 -9.54 -6.22
C LEU A 196 26.81 -9.61 -7.54
N GLY A 197 27.31 -8.86 -8.53
CA GLY A 197 26.90 -9.06 -9.92
C GLY A 197 27.35 -10.43 -10.44
N GLY A 198 26.77 -10.88 -11.54
CA GLY A 198 27.10 -12.17 -12.11
C GLY A 198 26.09 -12.66 -13.15
N ARG A 199 26.34 -13.87 -13.64
CA ARG A 199 25.41 -14.56 -14.54
C ARG A 199 24.20 -15.06 -13.75
N ILE A 200 23.03 -14.93 -14.34
CA ILE A 200 21.79 -15.48 -13.81
C ILE A 200 21.09 -16.33 -14.87
N GLU A 201 20.28 -17.27 -14.42
CA GLU A 201 19.47 -18.11 -15.30
C GLU A 201 18.01 -18.12 -14.81
N LEU A 202 17.09 -17.85 -15.72
CA LEU A 202 15.66 -18.02 -15.50
C LEU A 202 15.23 -19.35 -16.10
N LYS A 203 14.54 -20.16 -15.30
CA LYS A 203 13.91 -21.39 -15.77
C LYS A 203 12.57 -21.04 -16.41
N VAL A 204 12.41 -21.42 -17.67
CA VAL A 204 11.17 -21.21 -18.44
C VAL A 204 10.56 -22.57 -18.74
N THR A 205 9.28 -22.76 -18.42
CA THR A 205 8.55 -24.00 -18.72
C THR A 205 7.21 -23.71 -19.41
N GLN A 206 6.86 -24.51 -20.41
CA GLN A 206 5.59 -24.46 -21.12
C GLN A 206 5.16 -25.89 -21.46
N GLY A 207 4.15 -26.40 -20.75
CA GLY A 207 3.76 -27.80 -20.82
C GLY A 207 4.92 -28.72 -20.41
N THR A 208 5.31 -29.64 -21.29
CA THR A 208 6.45 -30.56 -21.09
C THR A 208 7.78 -29.98 -21.57
N SER A 209 7.76 -28.82 -22.23
CA SER A 209 8.97 -28.17 -22.76
C SER A 209 9.55 -27.20 -21.73
N GLY A 210 10.87 -27.06 -21.72
CA GLY A 210 11.54 -26.08 -20.88
C GLY A 210 12.88 -25.64 -21.47
N CYS A 211 13.30 -24.44 -21.10
CA CYS A 211 14.58 -23.85 -21.49
C CYS A 211 15.13 -22.97 -20.36
N LEU A 212 16.38 -22.52 -20.53
CA LEU A 212 17.02 -21.57 -19.64
C LEU A 212 17.27 -20.26 -20.40
N ALA A 213 16.71 -19.18 -19.90
CA ALA A 213 17.04 -17.84 -20.36
C ALA A 213 18.17 -17.27 -19.49
N ARG A 214 19.20 -16.69 -20.10
CA ARG A 214 20.43 -16.27 -19.41
C ARG A 214 20.57 -14.76 -19.40
N GLY A 215 21.02 -14.20 -18.29
CA GLY A 215 21.24 -12.77 -18.16
C GLY A 215 22.52 -12.47 -17.40
N MET A 216 22.92 -11.20 -17.42
CA MET A 216 24.03 -10.70 -16.61
C MET A 216 23.54 -9.56 -15.75
N VAL A 217 23.79 -9.67 -14.44
CA VAL A 217 23.58 -8.61 -13.47
C VAL A 217 24.90 -7.89 -13.27
N SER A 218 24.96 -6.60 -13.59
CA SER A 218 26.15 -5.77 -13.35
C SER A 218 26.23 -5.32 -11.88
N THR A 219 25.10 -4.89 -11.32
CA THR A 219 25.03 -4.38 -9.95
C THR A 219 23.65 -4.62 -9.33
N TRP A 220 23.64 -4.66 -8.00
CA TRP A 220 22.43 -4.67 -7.19
C TRP A 220 22.30 -3.32 -6.49
N LEU A 221 21.15 -2.69 -6.65
CA LEU A 221 20.87 -1.38 -6.08
C LEU A 221 20.07 -1.54 -4.77
N PRO A 222 20.45 -0.84 -3.69
CA PRO A 222 19.70 -0.87 -2.45
C PRO A 222 18.36 -0.15 -2.65
N LEU A 223 17.26 -0.81 -2.26
CA LEU A 223 15.93 -0.29 -2.51
C LEU A 223 15.64 0.97 -1.71
N ASP A 224 16.14 1.06 -0.47
CA ASP A 224 15.89 2.18 0.42
C ASP A 224 16.43 3.51 -0.14
N GLU A 225 17.58 3.52 -0.81
CA GLU A 225 18.14 4.71 -1.47
C GLU A 225 17.21 5.25 -2.55
N ILE A 226 16.58 4.37 -3.31
CA ILE A 226 15.65 4.78 -4.37
C ILE A 226 14.32 5.23 -3.82
N LEU A 227 13.79 4.52 -2.83
CA LEU A 227 12.55 4.93 -2.18
C LEU A 227 12.72 6.27 -1.45
N LYS A 228 13.89 6.58 -0.90
CA LYS A 228 14.18 7.89 -0.29
C LYS A 228 14.14 9.03 -1.30
N ASN A 229 14.54 8.77 -2.55
CA ASN A 229 14.59 9.75 -3.64
C ASN A 229 13.32 9.77 -4.52
N ALA A 230 12.39 8.85 -4.29
CA ALA A 230 11.12 8.82 -5.01
C ALA A 230 10.22 9.99 -4.59
N GLY A 231 9.64 10.70 -5.57
CA GLY A 231 8.73 11.82 -5.30
C GLY A 231 7.44 11.39 -4.61
N GLU A 232 6.82 10.31 -5.09
CA GLU A 232 5.69 9.65 -4.44
C GLU A 232 6.03 8.20 -4.14
N ARG A 233 5.56 7.71 -2.99
CA ARG A 233 5.79 6.34 -2.53
C ARG A 233 4.45 5.64 -2.26
N PRO A 234 4.27 4.40 -2.76
CA PRO A 234 3.23 3.53 -2.26
C PRO A 234 3.38 3.31 -0.74
N ARG A 235 2.27 3.07 -0.03
CA ARG A 235 2.28 2.87 1.43
C ARG A 235 3.13 1.66 1.83
N GLU A 236 3.11 0.60 1.04
CA GLU A 236 3.94 -0.60 1.23
C GLU A 236 5.43 -0.27 1.22
N ALA A 237 5.84 0.66 0.35
CA ALA A 237 7.23 1.09 0.26
C ALA A 237 7.63 1.96 1.46
N GLU A 238 6.75 2.84 1.91
CA GLU A 238 6.97 3.63 3.14
C GLU A 238 6.99 2.74 4.39
N TRP A 239 6.14 1.72 4.45
CA TRP A 239 6.12 0.71 5.51
C TRP A 239 7.45 -0.03 5.64
N LEU A 240 8.00 -0.52 4.53
CA LEU A 240 9.32 -1.17 4.49
C LEU A 240 10.46 -0.22 4.90
N LEU A 241 10.38 1.05 4.52
CA LEU A 241 11.35 2.06 4.94
C LEU A 241 11.29 2.32 6.45
N ARG A 242 10.10 2.49 7.01
CA ARG A 242 9.89 2.81 8.43
C ARG A 242 10.27 1.66 9.35
N SER A 243 9.96 0.44 8.95
CA SER A 243 10.36 -0.77 9.68
C SER A 243 11.86 -1.05 9.63
N GLY A 244 12.57 -0.47 8.65
CA GLY A 244 14.00 -0.68 8.43
C GLY A 244 14.32 -1.88 7.54
N GLU A 245 13.31 -2.69 7.18
CA GLU A 245 13.47 -3.89 6.35
C GLU A 245 13.98 -3.54 4.94
N ALA A 246 13.65 -2.35 4.42
CA ALA A 246 14.11 -1.90 3.10
C ALA A 246 15.64 -1.79 2.98
N LYS A 247 16.38 -1.64 4.09
CA LYS A 247 17.85 -1.48 4.08
C LYS A 247 18.58 -2.70 3.53
N ASN A 248 18.01 -3.87 3.74
CA ASN A 248 18.60 -5.14 3.31
C ASN A 248 17.99 -5.64 2.00
N LEU A 249 17.03 -4.91 1.43
CA LEU A 249 16.36 -5.28 0.20
C LEU A 249 17.09 -4.64 -0.99
N TYR A 250 17.60 -5.48 -1.87
CA TYR A 250 18.27 -5.08 -3.10
C TYR A 250 17.44 -5.49 -4.30
N TYR A 251 17.51 -4.70 -5.36
CA TYR A 251 16.90 -5.05 -6.64
C TYR A 251 17.87 -4.80 -7.79
N THR A 252 17.57 -5.41 -8.93
CA THR A 252 18.33 -5.22 -10.16
C THR A 252 17.43 -5.46 -11.37
N VAL A 253 17.87 -4.99 -12.52
CA VAL A 253 17.30 -5.35 -13.81
C VAL A 253 18.39 -6.04 -14.61
N ALA A 254 18.07 -7.23 -15.11
CA ALA A 254 18.96 -7.99 -15.97
C ALA A 254 18.30 -8.18 -17.35
N ASP A 255 19.03 -7.83 -18.40
CA ASP A 255 18.61 -8.17 -19.75
C ASP A 255 18.78 -9.67 -19.96
N MET A 256 17.70 -10.29 -20.43
CA MET A 256 17.59 -11.73 -20.56
C MET A 256 17.66 -12.16 -22.01
N ASP A 257 18.52 -13.14 -22.25
CA ASP A 257 18.66 -13.87 -23.50
C ASP A 257 17.88 -15.18 -23.46
N PHE A 258 16.85 -15.26 -24.28
CA PHE A 258 16.01 -16.45 -24.46
C PHE A 258 16.44 -17.30 -25.67
N THR A 259 17.64 -17.06 -26.23
CA THR A 259 18.17 -17.86 -27.35
C THR A 259 18.16 -19.35 -26.99
N GLY A 260 17.57 -20.17 -27.88
CA GLY A 260 17.40 -21.61 -27.66
C GLY A 260 16.08 -22.01 -26.99
N CYS A 261 15.25 -21.06 -26.57
CA CYS A 261 13.89 -21.34 -26.11
C CYS A 261 12.94 -21.55 -27.29
N GLN A 262 12.20 -22.66 -27.29
CA GLN A 262 11.12 -22.91 -28.23
C GLN A 262 9.79 -22.70 -27.50
N LEU A 263 9.18 -21.53 -27.70
CA LEU A 263 7.95 -21.12 -27.03
C LEU A 263 6.80 -20.98 -28.03
N GLY A 264 5.68 -21.63 -27.75
CA GLY A 264 4.40 -21.40 -28.41
C GLY A 264 3.62 -20.25 -27.77
N ASP A 265 2.37 -20.05 -28.20
CA ASP A 265 1.55 -18.92 -27.77
C ASP A 265 0.90 -19.12 -26.38
N ALA A 266 0.89 -20.36 -25.88
CA ALA A 266 0.37 -20.71 -24.55
C ALA A 266 1.13 -20.00 -23.40
N PRO A 267 0.54 -19.81 -22.22
CA PRO A 267 1.26 -19.24 -21.08
C PRO A 267 2.48 -20.08 -20.68
N ALA A 268 3.62 -19.43 -20.46
CA ALA A 268 4.84 -20.01 -19.93
C ALA A 268 5.01 -19.63 -18.45
N GLN A 269 5.59 -20.51 -17.65
CA GLN A 269 6.01 -20.21 -16.29
C GLN A 269 7.50 -19.83 -16.30
N VAL A 270 7.84 -18.70 -15.71
CA VAL A 270 9.23 -18.25 -15.59
C VAL A 270 9.59 -18.08 -14.12
N SER A 271 10.63 -18.76 -13.66
CA SER A 271 11.13 -18.65 -12.29
C SER A 271 12.62 -18.37 -12.24
N TYR A 272 13.03 -17.76 -11.13
CA TYR A 272 14.43 -17.50 -10.80
C TYR A 272 14.76 -18.21 -9.48
N ASP A 273 15.87 -18.95 -9.44
CA ASP A 273 16.44 -19.53 -8.22
C ASP A 273 15.45 -20.28 -7.30
N GLY A 274 14.54 -21.06 -7.91
CA GLY A 274 13.52 -21.81 -7.18
C GLY A 274 12.44 -20.96 -6.49
N GLY A 275 12.38 -19.66 -6.80
CA GLY A 275 11.30 -18.76 -6.41
C GLY A 275 9.98 -19.04 -7.14
N LYS A 276 8.90 -18.40 -6.67
CA LYS A 276 7.57 -18.56 -7.25
C LYS A 276 7.57 -18.14 -8.74
N PRO A 277 7.05 -18.98 -9.65
CA PRO A 277 7.04 -18.65 -11.07
C PRO A 277 6.07 -17.52 -11.39
N LEU A 278 6.46 -16.65 -12.32
CA LEU A 278 5.57 -15.73 -13.02
C LEU A 278 4.90 -16.41 -14.20
N VAL A 279 3.61 -16.15 -14.38
CA VAL A 279 2.87 -16.61 -15.57
C VAL A 279 3.01 -15.57 -16.69
N VAL A 280 3.83 -15.96 -17.64
CA VAL A 280 4.21 -15.37 -18.93
C VAL A 280 3.23 -15.55 -20.10
N PRO A 281 2.50 -14.58 -20.70
CA PRO A 281 1.89 -14.86 -22.01
C PRO A 281 2.96 -15.28 -23.03
N GLY A 282 2.89 -16.50 -23.58
CA GLY A 282 3.92 -17.06 -24.46
C GLY A 282 4.14 -16.24 -25.73
N ALA A 283 3.04 -15.74 -26.32
CA ALA A 283 3.08 -14.83 -27.45
C ALA A 283 3.95 -13.58 -27.20
N ARG A 284 3.96 -13.05 -25.96
CA ARG A 284 4.79 -11.88 -25.59
C ARG A 284 6.27 -12.22 -25.60
N LEU A 285 6.65 -13.37 -25.03
CA LEU A 285 8.05 -13.82 -25.02
C LEU A 285 8.53 -14.10 -26.44
N LYS A 286 7.71 -14.78 -27.25
CA LYS A 286 7.99 -15.08 -28.66
C LYS A 286 8.17 -13.81 -29.50
N ALA A 287 7.31 -12.80 -29.33
CA ALA A 287 7.43 -11.53 -30.04
C ALA A 287 8.73 -10.80 -29.69
N ALA A 288 9.07 -10.72 -28.40
CA ALA A 288 10.30 -10.09 -27.92
C ALA A 288 11.57 -10.82 -28.41
N MET A 289 11.52 -12.15 -28.53
CA MET A 289 12.60 -12.94 -29.12
C MET A 289 12.78 -12.69 -30.62
N ALA A 290 11.69 -12.46 -31.36
CA ALA A 290 11.71 -12.21 -32.80
C ALA A 290 12.17 -10.79 -33.16
N SER A 291 11.97 -9.82 -32.26
CA SER A 291 12.36 -8.42 -32.46
C SER A 291 13.85 -8.12 -32.28
N ARG A 292 14.65 -9.08 -31.82
CA ARG A 292 16.11 -8.93 -31.75
C ARG A 292 16.69 -8.83 -33.15
N ASN A 293 17.01 -7.60 -33.56
CA ASN A 293 17.62 -7.30 -34.85
C ASN A 293 18.97 -8.02 -34.97
N PRO A 294 19.24 -8.82 -36.02
CA PRO A 294 20.47 -9.62 -36.17
C PRO A 294 21.78 -8.81 -36.36
N TRP A 295 21.77 -7.49 -36.13
CA TRP A 295 22.91 -6.59 -36.34
C TRP A 295 23.56 -6.04 -35.06
N SER A 296 23.19 -6.53 -33.87
CA SER A 296 23.75 -6.02 -32.60
C SER A 296 25.07 -6.68 -32.15
N THR A 297 25.80 -7.34 -33.04
CA THR A 297 27.20 -7.72 -32.81
C THR A 297 28.13 -6.79 -33.60
N ARG A 298 28.58 -5.72 -32.94
CA ARG A 298 29.86 -5.06 -33.20
C ARG A 298 30.48 -4.60 -31.89
#